data_AF-A0A8J2KI71-F1
#
_entry.id   AF-A0A8J2KI71-F1
#
_cell.length_a   1.000
_cell.length_b   1.000
_cell.length_c   1.000
_cell.angle_alpha   90.00
_cell.angle_beta   90.00
_cell.angle_gamma   90.00
#
_symmetry.space_group_name_H-M   'P 1'
#
loop_
_entity.id
_entity.type
_entity.pdbx_description
1 polymer ?
#
loop_
_entity_poly.entity_id
_entity_poly.type
_entity_poly.pdbx_seq_one_letter_code
_entity_poly.pdbx_strand_id
1 'polypeptide(L)'
;FFFGLSHLRKFKIKMSLIGDSHGILCNFIVPNVNGGIKSTGCIVARLCLRHSDTIAQGFYACYDQAPGKAQFEQCQRQAFGTLLNTDAAVVATCRNAFGLVRYVQCLGPAFSAAGINQADAVTRVNRCQGRLLGLNVSGA
;
A
#
# COMPACT_ATOMS: atom_id res chain seq x y z
N PHE A 1 -6.21 19.65 44.10
CA PHE A 1 -5.01 19.79 43.26
C PHE A 1 -5.30 19.18 41.89
N PHE A 2 -5.19 19.99 40.85
CA PHE A 2 -5.48 19.70 39.44
C PHE A 2 -4.30 18.99 38.74
N PHE A 3 -4.62 18.09 37.79
CA PHE A 3 -4.20 18.02 36.38
C PHE A 3 -4.97 16.80 35.80
N GLY A 4 -5.93 16.89 34.86
CA GLY A 4 -5.82 17.41 33.48
C GLY A 4 -5.24 16.30 32.58
N LEU A 5 -5.72 15.86 31.40
CA LEU A 5 -6.59 16.33 30.31
C LEU A 5 -7.14 15.05 29.62
N SER A 6 -8.43 14.92 29.36
CA SER A 6 -9.04 15.26 28.05
C SER A 6 -8.26 14.79 26.81
N HIS A 7 -8.61 13.62 26.23
CA HIS A 7 -8.94 13.47 24.79
C HIS A 7 -9.20 12.02 24.37
N LEU A 8 -10.36 11.46 24.73
CA LEU A 8 -11.04 10.51 23.85
C LEU A 8 -11.60 11.30 22.67
N ARG A 9 -10.76 11.57 21.65
CA ARG A 9 -11.26 12.12 20.38
C ARG A 9 -12.08 11.04 19.70
N LYS A 10 -13.41 11.15 19.83
CA LYS A 10 -14.38 10.57 18.91
C LYS A 10 -13.97 11.00 17.49
N PHE A 11 -13.28 10.13 16.75
CA PHE A 11 -13.08 10.29 15.33
C PHE A 11 -14.43 10.04 14.65
N LYS A 12 -15.20 11.11 14.49
CA LYS A 12 -16.41 11.13 13.68
C LYS A 12 -15.93 11.13 12.23
N ILE A 13 -15.82 9.95 11.62
CA ILE A 13 -15.45 9.80 10.21
C ILE A 13 -16.63 10.33 9.38
N LYS A 14 -16.51 11.58 8.93
CA LYS A 14 -17.44 12.16 7.95
C LYS A 14 -16.90 11.78 6.57
N MET A 15 -17.44 10.70 6.02
CA MET A 15 -17.12 10.22 4.68
C MET A 15 -17.70 11.20 3.66
N SER A 16 -16.90 12.18 3.24
CA SER A 16 -17.29 13.15 2.20
C SER A 16 -16.78 12.62 0.86
N LEU A 17 -17.68 11.97 0.12
CA LEU A 17 -17.47 11.41 -1.23
C LEU A 17 -17.62 12.49 -2.30
N ILE A 18 -16.83 13.58 -2.27
CA ILE A 18 -16.87 14.58 -3.36
C ILE A 18 -15.48 15.21 -3.53
N GLY A 19 -14.86 14.98 -4.70
CA GLY A 19 -13.67 15.70 -5.18
C GLY A 19 -12.42 14.82 -5.35
N ASP A 20 -12.12 14.47 -6.61
CA ASP A 20 -10.88 13.85 -7.11
C ASP A 20 -10.31 12.67 -6.31
N SER A 21 -10.82 11.49 -6.62
CA SER A 21 -10.62 10.17 -6.01
C SER A 21 -9.17 9.68 -5.83
N HIS A 22 -8.17 10.47 -6.21
CA HIS A 22 -6.75 10.12 -6.13
C HIS A 22 -6.04 10.64 -4.88
N GLY A 23 -6.46 11.78 -4.30
CA GLY A 23 -5.72 12.42 -3.20
C GLY A 23 -6.12 11.98 -1.78
N ILE A 24 -7.41 11.67 -1.57
CA ILE A 24 -7.98 11.57 -0.21
C ILE A 24 -7.72 10.21 0.44
N LEU A 25 -7.81 9.10 -0.31
CA LEU A 25 -7.50 7.75 0.22
C LEU A 25 -6.01 7.60 0.57
N CYS A 26 -5.14 8.30 -0.15
CA CYS A 26 -3.68 8.29 0.03
C CYS A 26 -3.21 8.95 1.33
N ASN A 27 -3.82 10.07 1.72
CA ASN A 27 -3.42 10.82 2.91
C ASN A 27 -3.97 10.24 4.23
N PHE A 28 -5.07 9.48 4.17
CA PHE A 28 -5.77 9.02 5.37
C PHE A 28 -5.22 7.71 5.95
N ILE A 29 -4.63 6.85 5.11
CA ILE A 29 -4.23 5.49 5.51
C ILE A 29 -2.78 5.42 6.02
N VAL A 30 -1.89 6.33 5.57
CA VAL A 30 -0.45 6.25 5.90
C VAL A 30 0.09 7.60 6.37
N PRO A 31 -0.20 8.00 7.62
CA PRO A 31 0.47 9.14 8.22
C PRO A 31 1.93 8.73 8.48
N ASN A 32 2.87 9.37 7.78
CA ASN A 32 4.30 9.34 8.07
C ASN A 32 5.15 8.18 7.49
N VAL A 33 5.19 8.05 6.16
CA VAL A 33 6.24 7.27 5.45
C VAL A 33 6.78 8.06 4.25
N ASN A 34 8.02 7.77 3.83
CA ASN A 34 8.65 8.38 2.65
C ASN A 34 7.78 8.23 1.38
N GLY A 35 7.87 9.20 0.45
CA GLY A 35 6.94 9.36 -0.68
C GLY A 35 6.67 8.10 -1.52
N GLY A 36 7.68 7.23 -1.71
CA GLY A 36 7.51 5.94 -2.39
C GLY A 36 6.59 4.97 -1.64
N ILE A 37 6.67 4.91 -0.32
CA ILE A 37 5.88 3.96 0.48
C ILE A 37 4.42 4.45 0.62
N LYS A 38 4.20 5.77 0.67
CA LYS A 38 2.84 6.35 0.61
C LYS A 38 2.14 5.94 -0.68
N SER A 39 2.86 5.98 -1.81
CA SER A 39 2.30 5.55 -3.10
C SER A 39 2.00 4.04 -3.16
N THR A 40 2.76 3.19 -2.45
CA THR A 40 2.45 1.75 -2.35
C THR A 40 1.12 1.50 -1.65
N GLY A 41 0.85 2.21 -0.54
CA GLY A 41 -0.45 2.13 0.14
C GLY A 41 -1.62 2.51 -0.75
N CYS A 42 -1.48 3.60 -1.50
CA CYS A 42 -2.47 4.06 -2.48
C CYS A 42 -2.73 3.03 -3.59
N ILE A 43 -1.66 2.42 -4.10
CA ILE A 43 -1.73 1.46 -5.20
C ILE A 43 -2.48 0.20 -4.77
N VAL A 44 -2.21 -0.31 -3.55
CA VAL A 44 -2.98 -1.44 -3.00
C VAL A 44 -4.44 -1.05 -2.73
N ALA A 45 -4.70 0.16 -2.22
CA ALA A 45 -6.07 0.63 -2.06
C ALA A 45 -6.81 0.77 -3.41
N ARG A 46 -6.11 1.17 -4.48
CA ARG A 46 -6.67 1.24 -5.83
C ARG A 46 -6.93 -0.15 -6.40
N LEU A 47 -6.05 -1.12 -6.15
CA LEU A 47 -6.26 -2.52 -6.50
C LEU A 47 -7.58 -3.03 -5.91
N CYS A 48 -7.91 -2.65 -4.68
CA CYS A 48 -9.20 -3.00 -4.05
C CYS A 48 -10.45 -2.43 -4.75
N LEU A 49 -10.32 -1.39 -5.57
CA LEU A 49 -11.43 -0.82 -6.34
C LEU A 49 -11.55 -1.40 -7.75
N ARG A 50 -10.49 -2.06 -8.24
CA ARG A 50 -10.42 -2.58 -9.61
C ARG A 50 -9.51 -3.81 -9.62
N HIS A 51 -10.09 -4.97 -9.30
CA HIS A 51 -9.42 -6.25 -9.27
C HIS A 51 -10.11 -7.29 -10.15
N SER A 52 -9.30 -8.22 -10.65
CA SER A 52 -9.64 -9.46 -11.34
C SER A 52 -8.40 -10.35 -11.29
N ASP A 53 -8.49 -11.64 -11.65
CA ASP A 53 -7.30 -12.51 -11.67
C ASP A 53 -6.22 -11.96 -12.63
N THR A 54 -6.63 -11.45 -13.79
CA THR A 54 -5.69 -10.81 -14.74
C THR A 54 -4.99 -9.60 -14.13
N ILE A 55 -5.72 -8.76 -13.40
CA ILE A 55 -5.14 -7.59 -12.73
C ILE A 55 -4.25 -8.02 -11.57
N ALA A 56 -4.66 -9.00 -10.76
CA ALA A 56 -3.87 -9.50 -9.63
C ALA A 56 -2.55 -10.13 -10.11
N GLN A 57 -2.59 -10.94 -11.17
CA GLN A 57 -1.40 -11.51 -11.78
C GLN A 57 -0.47 -10.44 -12.35
N GLY A 58 -1.00 -9.46 -13.09
CA GLY A 58 -0.21 -8.34 -13.59
C GLY A 58 0.40 -7.51 -12.46
N PHE A 59 -0.36 -7.30 -11.38
CA PHE A 59 0.07 -6.55 -10.21
C PHE A 59 1.23 -7.24 -9.50
N TYR A 60 1.14 -8.56 -9.37
CA TYR A 60 2.18 -9.40 -8.78
C TYR A 60 3.43 -9.49 -9.69
N ALA A 61 3.26 -9.59 -11.01
CA ALA A 61 4.36 -9.59 -11.97
C ALA A 61 5.19 -8.29 -11.93
N CYS A 62 4.60 -7.17 -11.51
CA CYS A 62 5.33 -5.92 -11.34
C CYS A 62 6.45 -6.00 -10.28
N TYR A 63 6.42 -6.96 -9.35
CA TYR A 63 7.50 -7.16 -8.40
C TYR A 63 8.81 -7.64 -9.06
N ASP A 64 8.75 -8.17 -10.28
CA ASP A 64 9.93 -8.55 -11.06
C ASP A 64 10.66 -7.34 -11.71
N GLN A 65 10.10 -6.13 -11.62
CA GLN A 65 10.67 -4.92 -12.24
C GLN A 65 11.81 -4.29 -11.40
N ALA A 66 12.11 -4.82 -10.22
CA ALA A 66 13.10 -4.30 -9.30
C ALA A 66 13.70 -5.40 -8.42
N PRO A 67 14.92 -5.20 -7.89
CA PRO A 67 15.39 -6.01 -6.77
C PRO A 67 14.43 -5.83 -5.59
N GLY A 68 14.21 -6.89 -4.81
CA GLY A 68 13.37 -6.80 -3.61
C GLY A 68 12.06 -7.59 -3.66
N LYS A 69 11.80 -8.38 -4.72
CA LYS A 69 10.60 -9.22 -4.82
C LYS A 69 10.38 -10.10 -3.58
N ALA A 70 11.45 -10.75 -3.09
CA ALA A 70 11.37 -11.57 -1.89
C ALA A 70 10.91 -10.78 -0.65
N GLN A 71 11.35 -9.52 -0.50
CA GLN A 71 10.97 -8.63 0.60
C GLN A 71 9.49 -8.20 0.46
N PHE A 72 9.04 -7.89 -0.75
CA PHE A 72 7.62 -7.62 -1.00
C PHE A 72 6.75 -8.82 -0.65
N GLU A 73 7.13 -10.02 -1.09
CA GLU A 73 6.40 -11.26 -0.81
C GLU A 73 6.39 -11.62 0.67
N GLN A 74 7.55 -11.52 1.33
CA GLN A 74 7.68 -11.73 2.76
C GLN A 74 6.72 -10.81 3.52
N CYS A 75 6.73 -9.51 3.21
CA CYS A 75 5.87 -8.55 3.88
C CYS A 75 4.39 -8.77 3.57
N GLN A 76 4.03 -9.19 2.35
CA GLN A 76 2.65 -9.57 2.02
C GLN A 76 2.18 -10.76 2.85
N ARG A 77 2.99 -11.83 2.95
CA ARG A 77 2.64 -13.00 3.76
C ARG A 77 2.51 -12.65 5.25
N GLN A 78 3.41 -11.82 5.77
CA GLN A 78 3.33 -11.39 7.18
C GLN A 78 2.12 -10.50 7.48
N ALA A 79 1.72 -9.65 6.53
CA ALA A 79 0.66 -8.67 6.71
C ALA A 79 -0.73 -9.23 6.38
N PHE A 80 -0.83 -10.01 5.30
CA PHE A 80 -2.08 -10.48 4.70
C PHE A 80 -2.27 -11.99 4.78
N GLY A 81 -1.20 -12.76 5.07
CA GLY A 81 -1.23 -14.22 5.04
C GLY A 81 -1.19 -14.82 3.63
N THR A 82 -1.19 -14.00 2.57
CA THR A 82 -1.22 -14.41 1.17
C THR A 82 -0.45 -13.44 0.28
N LEU A 83 -0.17 -13.87 -0.96
CA LEU A 83 0.33 -13.00 -2.02
C LEU A 83 -0.85 -12.39 -2.80
N LEU A 84 -0.69 -11.17 -3.26
CA LEU A 84 -1.67 -10.44 -4.10
C LEU A 84 -1.59 -10.88 -5.57
N ASN A 85 -1.68 -12.19 -5.83
CA ASN A 85 -1.51 -12.79 -7.15
C ASN A 85 -2.78 -13.46 -7.72
N THR A 86 -3.88 -13.44 -6.96
CA THR A 86 -5.21 -13.92 -7.37
C THR A 86 -6.27 -12.91 -6.93
N ASP A 87 -7.42 -12.93 -7.60
CA ASP A 87 -8.54 -12.06 -7.26
C ASP A 87 -9.03 -12.29 -5.82
N ALA A 88 -9.16 -13.56 -5.44
CA ALA A 88 -9.57 -13.96 -4.10
C ALA A 88 -8.63 -13.44 -3.00
N ALA A 89 -7.31 -13.47 -3.24
CA ALA A 89 -6.33 -12.94 -2.30
C ALA A 89 -6.40 -11.42 -2.18
N VAL A 90 -6.69 -10.71 -3.28
CA VAL A 90 -6.94 -9.28 -3.26
C VAL A 90 -8.19 -8.98 -2.44
N VAL A 91 -9.32 -9.65 -2.71
CA VAL A 91 -10.57 -9.47 -1.96
C VAL A 91 -10.37 -9.70 -0.46
N ALA A 92 -9.65 -10.76 -0.08
CA ALA A 92 -9.34 -11.06 1.32
C ALA A 92 -8.51 -9.93 1.97
N THR A 93 -7.51 -9.43 1.26
CA THR A 93 -6.65 -8.33 1.73
C THR A 93 -7.44 -7.03 1.90
N CYS A 94 -8.31 -6.70 0.95
CA CYS A 94 -9.10 -5.47 0.96
C CYS A 94 -10.12 -5.39 2.11
N ARG A 95 -10.49 -6.54 2.69
CA ARG A 95 -11.33 -6.60 3.91
C ARG A 95 -10.54 -6.36 5.19
N ASN A 96 -9.20 -6.35 5.14
CA ASN A 96 -8.31 -6.21 6.29
C ASN A 96 -7.51 -4.90 6.23
N ALA A 97 -8.12 -3.80 6.68
CA ALA A 97 -7.49 -2.48 6.70
C ALA A 97 -6.18 -2.43 7.52
N PHE A 98 -6.06 -3.24 8.57
CA PHE A 98 -4.83 -3.31 9.38
C PHE A 98 -3.67 -4.00 8.66
N GLY A 99 -3.96 -4.91 7.73
CA GLY A 99 -2.94 -5.56 6.91
C GLY A 99 -2.11 -4.54 6.13
N LEU A 100 -2.74 -3.52 5.56
CA LEU A 100 -2.03 -2.54 4.72
C LEU A 100 -0.98 -1.74 5.51
N VAL A 101 -1.32 -1.37 6.75
CA VAL A 101 -0.39 -0.69 7.66
C VAL A 101 0.79 -1.60 8.01
N ARG A 102 0.51 -2.87 8.35
CA ARG A 102 1.56 -3.86 8.66
C ARG A 102 2.48 -4.14 7.47
N TYR A 103 1.91 -4.21 6.27
CA TYR A 103 2.66 -4.39 5.03
C TYR A 103 3.65 -3.24 4.82
N VAL A 104 3.16 -1.99 4.88
CA VAL A 104 3.98 -0.79 4.74
C VAL A 104 5.08 -0.71 5.80
N GLN A 105 4.76 -1.01 7.06
CA GLN A 105 5.74 -1.03 8.16
C GLN A 105 6.81 -2.11 7.99
N CYS A 106 6.49 -3.24 7.38
CA CYS A 106 7.43 -4.34 7.13
C CYS A 106 8.48 -4.00 6.05
N LEU A 107 8.10 -3.22 5.02
CA LEU A 107 8.97 -2.97 3.87
C LEU A 107 10.28 -2.27 4.26
N GLY A 108 10.24 -1.27 5.14
CA GLY A 108 11.45 -0.53 5.55
C GLY A 108 12.57 -1.44 6.09
N PRO A 109 12.32 -2.15 7.20
CA PRO A 109 13.29 -3.09 7.77
C PRO A 109 13.72 -4.20 6.80
N ALA A 110 12.78 -4.77 6.04
CA ALA A 110 13.07 -5.87 5.11
C ALA A 110 14.03 -5.46 3.99
N PHE A 111 13.84 -4.27 3.41
CA PHE A 111 14.73 -3.73 2.39
C PHE A 111 16.09 -3.33 2.96
N SER A 112 16.11 -2.70 4.14
CA SER A 112 17.36 -2.33 4.81
C SER A 112 18.22 -3.54 5.16
N ALA A 113 17.62 -4.62 5.67
CA ALA A 113 18.33 -5.85 6.02
C ALA A 113 18.93 -6.56 4.79
N ALA A 114 18.35 -6.35 3.61
CA ALA A 114 18.81 -6.91 2.35
C ALA A 114 19.84 -6.02 1.62
N GLY A 115 20.17 -4.83 2.15
CA GLY A 115 21.03 -3.86 1.47
C GLY A 115 20.43 -3.31 0.17
N ILE A 116 19.11 -3.37 0.00
CA ILE A 116 18.42 -2.94 -1.22
C ILE A 116 17.96 -1.49 -1.06
N ASN A 117 18.18 -0.67 -2.09
CA ASN A 117 17.63 0.68 -2.14
C ASN A 117 16.11 0.62 -2.25
N GLN A 118 15.44 0.77 -1.10
CA GLN A 118 13.98 0.71 -1.00
C GLN A 118 13.30 1.76 -1.90
N ALA A 119 13.84 2.97 -1.98
CA ALA A 119 13.21 4.05 -2.74
C ALA A 119 13.17 3.73 -4.24
N ASP A 120 14.27 3.24 -4.81
CA ASP A 120 14.31 2.82 -6.23
C ASP A 120 13.39 1.61 -6.49
N ALA A 121 13.46 0.59 -5.64
CA ALA A 121 12.67 -0.63 -5.80
C ALA A 121 11.16 -0.34 -5.73
N VAL A 122 10.73 0.40 -4.70
CA VAL A 122 9.33 0.79 -4.54
C VAL A 122 8.88 1.68 -5.70
N THR A 123 9.70 2.61 -6.17
CA THR A 123 9.36 3.48 -7.30
C THR A 123 9.11 2.69 -8.59
N ARG A 124 9.99 1.73 -8.92
CA ARG A 124 9.85 0.88 -10.12
C ARG A 124 8.59 0.01 -10.07
N VAL A 125 8.36 -0.65 -8.94
CA VAL A 125 7.17 -1.49 -8.73
C VAL A 125 5.90 -0.65 -8.79
N ASN A 126 5.86 0.48 -8.08
CA ASN A 126 4.70 1.38 -8.06
C ASN A 126 4.41 1.97 -9.44
N ARG A 127 5.44 2.26 -10.24
CA ARG A 127 5.25 2.72 -11.63
C ARG A 127 4.58 1.65 -12.49
N CYS A 128 5.02 0.39 -12.39
CA CYS A 128 4.42 -0.72 -13.11
C CYS A 128 2.96 -0.95 -12.67
N GLN A 129 2.71 -1.04 -11.36
CA GLN A 129 1.38 -1.27 -10.80
C GLN A 129 0.43 -0.10 -11.08
N GLY A 130 0.93 1.13 -11.04
CA GLY A 130 0.16 2.31 -11.40
C GLY A 130 -0.29 2.30 -12.85
N ARG A 131 0.58 1.97 -13.81
CA ARG A 131 0.19 1.81 -15.23
C ARG A 131 -0.89 0.75 -15.41
N LEU A 132 -0.73 -0.40 -14.77
CA LEU A 132 -1.72 -1.49 -14.81
C LEU A 132 -3.09 -1.03 -14.31
N LEU A 133 -3.12 -0.24 -13.24
CA LEU A 133 -4.36 0.28 -12.64
C LEU A 133 -4.91 1.53 -13.34
N GLY A 134 -4.24 2.04 -14.38
CA GLY A 134 -4.60 3.28 -15.09
C GLY A 134 -4.34 4.55 -14.29
N LEU A 135 -3.37 4.53 -13.38
CA LEU A 135 -2.90 5.68 -12.62
C LEU A 135 -1.78 6.39 -13.39
N ASN A 136 -1.88 7.71 -13.53
CA ASN A 136 -0.76 8.54 -13.98
C ASN A 136 0.25 8.71 -12.85
N VAL A 137 1.17 7.76 -12.73
CA VAL A 137 2.36 7.85 -11.86
C VAL A 137 3.44 8.64 -12.61
N SER A 138 3.30 9.97 -12.59
CA SER A 138 4.31 10.91 -13.11
C SER A 138 5.54 10.95 -12.18
N GLY A 139 6.74 11.17 -12.77
CA GLY A 139 8.12 11.08 -12.24
C GLY A 139 8.35 11.47 -10.77
N ALA A 140 9.18 10.72 -10.03
CA ALA A 140 10.65 10.83 -10.00
C ALA A 140 11.10 12.17 -9.38
#